data_AF-A0A6B7HL17-F1
#
_entry.id   AF-A0A6B7HL17-F1
#
_cell.length_a   1.000
_cell.length_b   1.000
_cell.length_c   1.000
_cell.angle_alpha   90.00
_cell.angle_beta   90.00
_cell.angle_gamma   90.00
#
_symmetry.space_group_name_H-M   'P 1'
#
loop_
_entity.id
_entity.type
_entity.pdbx_description
1 polymer ?
#
loop_
_entity_poly.entity_id
_entity_poly.type
_entity_poly.pdbx_seq_one_letter_code
_entity_poly.pdbx_strand_id
1 'polypeptide(L)'
;MARNWGERIEGEQRLNVWKMADIPNQQNFYDTHVRPLLNSATKRRIVVIISDAFRYEAAVELRDRINEKRYSEATLSSQLGVVPSYTTLGMASLLPHQTLEYKEAAGDDVLVDGQSSKGTAARSKILAAYNGLAVTAEMVKGWSRDEGREALKDYELIYVYHNVIDARGDSASTESETFMAVEYAIEELTELSRKILMHFNISTLLITADHGFLFQQSKLESADRSSLTEKPTNALKSKKRYVIGHGLPESKEAWKGSTQATAGTLSATDFWIPKEGRTVSIL
;
A
#
# COMPACT_ATOMS: atom_id res chain seq x y z
N MET A 1 22.06 -3.41 -1.60
CA MET A 1 21.32 -2.15 -1.87
C MET A 1 20.94 -1.37 -0.61
N ALA A 2 20.67 -2.00 0.55
CA ALA A 2 20.26 -1.28 1.78
C ALA A 2 21.32 -0.37 2.45
N ARG A 3 22.62 -0.61 2.22
CA ARG A 3 23.71 0.02 3.01
C ARG A 3 23.91 1.53 2.78
N ASN A 4 23.39 2.10 1.69
CA ASN A 4 23.60 3.50 1.32
C ASN A 4 22.32 4.34 1.38
N TRP A 5 21.22 3.77 1.92
CA TRP A 5 19.91 4.41 1.83
C TRP A 5 19.76 5.55 2.84
N GLY A 6 20.19 5.35 4.09
CA GLY A 6 20.21 6.41 5.10
C GLY A 6 21.13 7.58 4.73
N GLU A 7 22.31 7.28 4.19
CA GLU A 7 23.26 8.30 3.70
C GLU A 7 22.67 9.12 2.55
N ARG A 8 21.93 8.50 1.63
CA ARG A 8 21.26 9.22 0.53
C ARG A 8 20.07 10.05 1.01
N ILE A 9 19.29 9.55 1.97
CA ILE A 9 18.19 10.31 2.57
C ILE A 9 18.70 11.59 3.21
N GLU A 10 19.76 11.49 4.01
CA GLU A 10 20.36 12.65 4.67
C GLU A 10 21.10 13.55 3.67
N GLY A 11 21.97 12.97 2.83
CA GLY A 11 22.81 13.71 1.89
C GLY A 11 22.02 14.43 0.80
N GLU A 12 20.89 13.86 0.35
CA GLU A 12 20.04 14.44 -0.69
C GLU A 12 18.77 15.11 -0.11
N GLN A 13 18.63 15.14 1.23
CA GLN A 13 17.46 15.68 1.95
C GLN A 13 16.10 15.19 1.39
N ARG A 14 16.04 13.92 0.97
CA ARG A 14 14.91 13.39 0.18
C ARG A 14 13.56 13.47 0.88
N LEU A 15 13.51 13.45 2.21
CA LEU A 15 12.25 13.59 2.95
C LEU A 15 11.60 14.98 2.77
N ASN A 16 12.35 15.99 2.34
CA ASN A 16 11.82 17.31 2.01
C ASN A 16 11.23 17.37 0.59
N VAL A 17 11.69 16.47 -0.30
CA VAL A 17 11.27 16.40 -1.71
C VAL A 17 11.15 14.94 -2.12
N TRP A 18 10.00 14.34 -1.79
CA TRP A 18 9.75 12.90 -1.97
C TRP A 18 9.38 12.55 -3.41
N LYS A 19 10.34 12.69 -4.30
CA LYS A 19 10.17 12.44 -5.73
C LYS A 19 11.41 11.80 -6.32
N MET A 20 11.21 10.83 -7.20
CA MET A 20 12.25 10.25 -8.04
C MET A 20 11.91 10.51 -9.50
N ALA A 21 12.93 10.76 -10.32
CA ALA A 21 12.72 10.87 -11.77
C ALA A 21 12.16 9.54 -12.30
N ASP A 22 11.18 9.63 -13.20
CA ASP A 22 10.56 8.50 -13.90
C ASP A 22 9.83 7.45 -13.03
N ILE A 23 9.67 7.71 -11.73
CA ILE A 23 8.87 6.86 -10.83
C ILE A 23 7.69 7.67 -10.30
N PRO A 24 6.44 7.29 -10.64
CA PRO A 24 5.26 7.99 -10.14
C PRO A 24 5.09 7.77 -8.64
N ASN A 25 4.68 8.82 -7.94
CA ASN A 25 4.34 8.77 -6.52
C ASN A 25 3.06 7.95 -6.29
N GLN A 26 3.05 7.11 -5.26
CA GLN A 26 1.92 6.23 -4.92
C GLN A 26 0.63 7.00 -4.63
N GLN A 27 0.69 8.17 -4.00
CA GLN A 27 -0.49 9.02 -3.78
C GLN A 27 -1.12 9.54 -5.09
N ASN A 28 -0.44 9.40 -6.22
CA ASN A 28 -0.98 9.74 -7.55
C ASN A 28 -1.51 8.49 -8.28
N PHE A 29 -1.62 7.33 -7.63
CA PHE A 29 -1.97 6.06 -8.26
C PHE A 29 -3.27 6.13 -9.06
N TYR A 30 -4.36 6.60 -8.43
CA TYR A 30 -5.65 6.69 -9.09
C TYR A 30 -5.56 7.58 -10.34
N ASP A 31 -4.95 8.75 -10.19
CA ASP A 31 -4.82 9.75 -11.24
C ASP A 31 -3.94 9.31 -12.41
N THR A 32 -2.92 8.51 -12.13
CA THR A 32 -1.91 8.03 -13.10
C THR A 32 -2.36 6.77 -13.81
N HIS A 33 -2.99 5.83 -13.08
CA HIS A 33 -3.25 4.48 -13.59
C HIS A 33 -4.75 4.18 -13.78
N VAL A 34 -5.64 4.69 -12.92
CA VAL A 34 -7.06 4.33 -12.94
C VAL A 34 -7.89 5.32 -13.78
N ARG A 35 -7.78 6.62 -13.49
CA ARG A 35 -8.56 7.66 -14.15
C ARG A 35 -8.41 7.67 -15.67
N PRO A 36 -7.21 7.50 -16.27
CA PRO A 36 -7.09 7.46 -17.73
C PRO A 36 -7.84 6.27 -18.36
N LEU A 37 -7.93 5.14 -17.66
CA LEU A 37 -8.65 3.95 -18.12
C LEU A 37 -10.18 4.14 -18.02
N LEU A 38 -10.67 4.78 -16.95
CA LEU A 38 -12.10 5.11 -16.79
C LEU A 38 -12.58 6.12 -17.83
N ASN A 39 -11.74 7.10 -18.16
CA ASN A 39 -12.05 8.16 -19.13
C ASN A 39 -11.87 7.73 -20.60
N SER A 40 -11.46 6.49 -20.85
CA SER A 40 -11.29 5.97 -22.20
C SER A 40 -12.62 5.90 -22.95
N ALA A 41 -12.59 6.09 -24.28
CA ALA A 41 -13.77 6.04 -25.15
C ALA A 41 -14.55 4.72 -25.05
N THR A 42 -13.86 3.63 -24.69
CA THR A 42 -14.53 2.39 -24.27
C THR A 42 -14.63 2.40 -22.74
N LYS A 43 -15.84 2.65 -22.20
CA LYS A 43 -16.10 2.42 -20.78
C LYS A 43 -15.78 0.97 -20.44
N ARG A 44 -14.78 0.76 -19.58
CA ARG A 44 -14.38 -0.57 -19.11
C ARG A 44 -14.48 -0.59 -17.60
N ARG A 45 -14.98 -1.70 -17.07
CA ARG A 45 -14.91 -1.99 -15.64
C ARG A 45 -13.46 -2.30 -15.29
N ILE A 46 -12.96 -1.63 -14.26
CA ILE A 46 -11.60 -1.79 -13.76
C ILE A 46 -11.69 -2.43 -12.39
N VAL A 47 -10.90 -3.48 -12.18
CA VAL A 47 -10.65 -4.03 -10.86
C VAL A 47 -9.23 -3.65 -10.44
N VAL A 48 -9.07 -3.17 -9.21
CA VAL A 48 -7.79 -2.90 -8.57
C VAL A 48 -7.67 -3.84 -7.37
N ILE A 49 -6.71 -4.76 -7.39
CA ILE A 49 -6.34 -5.52 -6.19
C ILE A 49 -5.26 -4.73 -5.45
N ILE A 50 -5.52 -4.44 -4.17
CA ILE A 50 -4.53 -3.87 -3.25
C ILE A 50 -4.10 -4.99 -2.30
N SER A 51 -2.90 -5.50 -2.51
CA SER A 51 -2.30 -6.50 -1.63
C SER A 51 -1.48 -5.83 -0.55
N ASP A 52 -1.80 -6.15 0.69
CA ASP A 52 -1.01 -5.75 1.84
C ASP A 52 0.39 -6.39 1.82
N ALA A 53 1.39 -5.63 2.25
CA ALA A 53 2.78 -6.05 2.42
C ALA A 53 3.41 -6.74 1.18
N PHE A 54 2.97 -6.40 -0.04
CA PHE A 54 3.43 -7.06 -1.25
C PHE A 54 4.66 -6.37 -1.85
N ARG A 55 5.68 -7.16 -2.22
CA ARG A 55 7.00 -6.63 -2.62
C ARG A 55 7.18 -6.64 -4.13
N TYR A 56 8.05 -5.77 -4.62
CA TYR A 56 8.34 -5.67 -6.06
C TYR A 56 8.85 -6.99 -6.64
N GLU A 57 9.74 -7.71 -5.93
CA GLU A 57 10.25 -9.01 -6.36
C GLU A 57 9.14 -10.07 -6.47
N ALA A 58 8.19 -10.06 -5.53
CA ALA A 58 7.01 -10.93 -5.60
C ALA A 58 6.08 -10.54 -6.77
N ALA A 59 6.01 -9.25 -7.11
CA ALA A 59 5.27 -8.77 -8.28
C ALA A 59 5.93 -9.17 -9.61
N VAL A 60 7.27 -9.24 -9.68
CA VAL A 60 8.00 -9.80 -10.82
C VAL A 60 7.60 -11.26 -11.04
N GLU A 61 7.58 -12.06 -9.98
CA GLU A 61 7.19 -13.46 -10.06
C GLU A 61 5.71 -13.63 -10.41
N LEU A 62 4.81 -12.85 -9.80
CA LEU A 62 3.39 -12.86 -10.13
C LEU A 62 3.15 -12.54 -11.61
N ARG A 63 3.85 -11.54 -12.16
CA ARG A 63 3.79 -11.21 -13.60
C ARG A 63 4.16 -12.43 -14.45
N ASP A 64 5.25 -13.10 -14.11
CA ASP A 64 5.73 -14.26 -14.87
C ASP A 64 4.73 -15.42 -14.83
N ARG A 65 4.18 -15.74 -13.65
CA ARG A 65 3.13 -16.77 -13.50
C ARG A 65 1.86 -16.44 -14.28
N ILE A 66 1.45 -15.17 -14.33
CA ILE A 66 0.29 -14.75 -15.13
C ILE A 66 0.58 -14.94 -16.63
N ASN A 67 1.74 -14.49 -17.10
CA ASN A 67 2.13 -14.56 -18.51
C ASN A 67 2.34 -16.01 -19.00
N GLU A 68 2.80 -16.92 -18.13
CA GLU A 68 2.92 -18.34 -18.45
C GLU A 68 1.58 -19.00 -18.82
N LYS A 69 0.47 -18.56 -18.23
CA LYS A 69 -0.87 -19.14 -18.47
C LYS A 69 -1.52 -18.66 -19.77
N ARG A 70 -0.97 -17.63 -20.42
CA ARG A 70 -1.37 -17.11 -21.75
C ARG A 70 -2.83 -16.69 -21.95
N TYR A 71 -3.61 -16.50 -20.87
CA TYR A 71 -4.99 -15.97 -20.96
C TYR A 71 -5.06 -14.44 -20.85
N SER A 72 -3.96 -13.80 -20.45
CA SER A 72 -3.80 -12.36 -20.33
C SER A 72 -2.33 -11.99 -20.51
N GLU A 73 -2.07 -10.71 -20.77
CA GLU A 73 -0.73 -10.12 -20.74
C GLU A 73 -0.59 -9.24 -19.50
N ALA A 74 0.41 -9.54 -18.67
CA ALA A 74 0.79 -8.77 -17.51
C ALA A 74 2.07 -7.99 -17.77
N THR A 75 2.02 -6.69 -17.50
CA THR A 75 3.18 -5.78 -17.48
C THR A 75 3.45 -5.33 -16.05
N LEU A 76 4.67 -4.86 -15.78
CA LEU A 76 5.09 -4.42 -14.45
C LEU A 76 5.79 -3.06 -14.53
N SER A 77 5.43 -2.16 -13.63
CA SER A 77 6.10 -0.87 -13.41
C SER A 77 6.26 -0.63 -11.90
N SER A 78 7.08 0.36 -11.53
CA SER A 78 7.27 0.78 -10.14
C SER A 78 6.41 1.98 -9.77
N GLN A 79 6.21 2.16 -8.46
CA GLN A 79 5.67 3.38 -7.85
C GLN A 79 6.55 3.73 -6.65
N LEU A 80 6.65 5.01 -6.32
CA LEU A 80 7.34 5.49 -5.14
C LEU A 80 6.35 5.53 -3.98
N GLY A 81 6.44 4.55 -3.08
CA GLY A 81 5.59 4.45 -1.89
C GLY A 81 5.65 5.67 -0.98
N VAL A 82 4.56 5.93 -0.25
CA VAL A 82 4.47 7.01 0.74
C VAL A 82 5.33 6.73 1.98
N VAL A 83 5.69 7.80 2.70
CA VAL A 83 6.48 7.72 3.94
C VAL A 83 5.76 8.44 5.09
N PRO A 84 5.61 7.82 6.28
CA PRO A 84 6.03 6.47 6.61
C PRO A 84 5.19 5.45 5.85
N SER A 85 5.81 4.34 5.46
CA SER A 85 5.12 3.29 4.72
C SER A 85 4.48 2.30 5.68
N TYR A 86 3.15 2.26 5.65
CA TYR A 86 2.32 1.35 6.44
C TYR A 86 0.89 1.34 5.89
N THR A 87 0.12 0.33 6.26
CA THR A 87 -1.22 0.03 5.75
C THR A 87 -2.16 1.24 5.71
N THR A 88 -2.35 1.98 6.81
CA THR A 88 -3.39 3.03 6.85
C THR A 88 -3.10 4.16 5.85
N LEU A 89 -1.87 4.69 5.81
CA LEU A 89 -1.52 5.76 4.88
C LEU A 89 -1.41 5.25 3.45
N GLY A 90 -0.82 4.07 3.25
CA GLY A 90 -0.68 3.45 1.93
C GLY A 90 -2.04 3.18 1.28
N MET A 91 -2.97 2.53 1.99
CA MET A 91 -4.30 2.25 1.46
C MET A 91 -5.11 3.52 1.18
N ALA A 92 -4.98 4.56 2.02
CA ALA A 92 -5.63 5.85 1.79
C ALA A 92 -5.07 6.54 0.53
N SER A 93 -3.75 6.49 0.34
CA SER A 93 -3.05 7.10 -0.80
C SER A 93 -3.42 6.50 -2.15
N LEU A 94 -3.88 5.23 -2.17
CA LEU A 94 -4.31 4.54 -3.40
C LEU A 94 -5.76 4.85 -3.81
N LEU A 95 -6.57 5.43 -2.92
CA LEU A 95 -7.96 5.81 -3.22
C LEU A 95 -7.99 7.06 -4.11
N PRO A 96 -9.05 7.28 -4.91
CA PRO A 96 -9.27 8.57 -5.54
C PRO A 96 -9.47 9.65 -4.47
N HIS A 97 -8.75 10.77 -4.58
CA HIS A 97 -8.81 11.85 -3.61
C HIS A 97 -8.37 13.19 -4.19
N GLN A 98 -8.81 14.28 -3.57
CA GLN A 98 -8.19 15.61 -3.71
C GLN A 98 -7.32 15.95 -2.51
N THR A 99 -7.65 15.41 -1.34
CA THR A 99 -6.99 15.70 -0.07
C THR A 99 -6.84 14.44 0.79
N LEU A 100 -5.72 14.36 1.50
CA LEU A 100 -5.44 13.36 2.53
C LEU A 100 -5.11 14.07 3.85
N GLU A 101 -5.66 13.63 4.97
CA GLU A 101 -5.40 14.25 6.27
C GLU A 101 -5.55 13.28 7.43
N TYR A 102 -4.76 13.44 8.49
CA TYR A 102 -4.94 12.67 9.73
C TYR A 102 -6.06 13.27 10.58
N LYS A 103 -6.94 12.43 11.11
CA LYS A 103 -7.99 12.87 12.03
C LYS A 103 -7.40 13.17 13.42
N GLU A 104 -7.30 14.45 13.78
CA GLU A 104 -6.65 14.97 15.00
C GLU A 104 -7.08 14.28 16.32
N ALA A 105 -8.32 13.76 16.41
CA ALA A 105 -8.88 13.18 17.64
C ALA A 105 -9.04 11.64 17.65
N ALA A 106 -8.70 10.93 16.57
CA ALA A 106 -9.05 9.50 16.40
C ALA A 106 -7.87 8.56 16.09
N GLY A 107 -6.65 8.93 16.50
CA GLY A 107 -5.46 8.10 16.30
C GLY A 107 -4.91 8.24 14.89
N ASP A 108 -4.69 7.12 14.18
CA ASP A 108 -4.04 7.09 12.87
C ASP A 108 -5.01 6.99 11.68
N ASP A 109 -6.29 7.32 11.89
CA ASP A 109 -7.28 7.36 10.82
C ASP A 109 -6.93 8.46 9.82
N VAL A 110 -6.83 8.06 8.54
CA VAL A 110 -6.55 8.97 7.43
C VAL A 110 -7.86 9.25 6.71
N LEU A 111 -8.23 10.52 6.68
CA LEU A 111 -9.36 11.05 5.94
C LEU A 111 -8.98 11.23 4.48
N VAL A 112 -9.88 10.79 3.60
CA VAL A 112 -9.87 11.02 2.16
C VAL A 112 -11.03 11.95 1.85
N ASP A 113 -10.75 13.17 1.44
CA ASP A 113 -11.77 14.21 1.18
C ASP A 113 -12.76 14.38 2.36
N GLY A 114 -12.20 14.39 3.58
CA GLY A 114 -12.95 14.51 4.84
C GLY A 114 -13.65 13.22 5.31
N GLN A 115 -13.60 12.14 4.54
CA GLN A 115 -14.20 10.85 4.89
C GLN A 115 -13.17 9.86 5.43
N SER A 116 -13.47 9.16 6.51
CA SER A 116 -12.59 8.10 7.03
C SER A 116 -12.33 7.03 5.96
N SER A 117 -11.08 6.60 5.82
CA SER A 117 -10.67 5.49 4.96
C SER A 117 -10.53 4.16 5.73
N LYS A 118 -10.90 4.13 7.01
CA LYS A 118 -10.72 2.98 7.88
C LYS A 118 -11.74 1.87 7.61
N GLY A 119 -11.24 0.77 7.05
CA GLY A 119 -12.02 -0.44 6.78
C GLY A 119 -12.81 -0.39 5.49
N THR A 120 -13.17 -1.57 4.98
CA THR A 120 -13.77 -1.75 3.65
C THR A 120 -15.05 -0.94 3.44
N ALA A 121 -15.92 -0.87 4.44
CA ALA A 121 -17.18 -0.11 4.33
C ALA A 121 -16.95 1.39 4.13
N ALA A 122 -15.95 1.97 4.81
CA ALA A 122 -15.63 3.38 4.68
C ALA A 122 -15.00 3.69 3.31
N ARG A 123 -14.11 2.81 2.83
CA ARG A 123 -13.52 2.89 1.48
C ARG A 123 -14.57 2.74 0.38
N SER A 124 -15.58 1.88 0.60
CA SER A 124 -16.70 1.76 -0.34
C SER A 124 -17.52 3.06 -0.44
N LYS A 125 -17.68 3.81 0.65
CA LYS A 125 -18.37 5.12 0.62
C LYS A 125 -17.57 6.15 -0.19
N ILE A 126 -16.25 6.15 -0.05
CA ILE A 126 -15.36 7.00 -0.84
C ILE A 126 -15.48 6.64 -2.34
N LEU A 127 -15.39 5.36 -2.68
CA LEU A 127 -15.47 4.88 -4.05
C LEU A 127 -16.85 5.07 -4.70
N ALA A 128 -17.92 5.17 -3.92
CA ALA A 128 -19.27 5.39 -4.46
C ALA A 128 -19.37 6.69 -5.29
N ALA A 129 -18.59 7.73 -4.94
CA ALA A 129 -18.50 8.96 -5.74
C ALA A 129 -17.89 8.75 -7.15
N TYR A 130 -17.26 7.61 -7.38
CA TYR A 130 -16.60 7.20 -8.61
C TYR A 130 -17.27 5.97 -9.25
N ASN A 131 -18.56 5.76 -8.96
CA ASN A 131 -19.31 4.57 -9.33
C ASN A 131 -18.58 3.26 -8.98
N GLY A 132 -18.00 3.23 -7.78
CA GLY A 132 -17.14 2.15 -7.35
C GLY A 132 -17.53 1.46 -6.05
N LEU A 133 -16.87 0.33 -5.79
CA LEU A 133 -17.12 -0.60 -4.69
C LEU A 133 -15.81 -1.06 -4.07
N ALA A 134 -15.77 -1.18 -2.74
CA ALA A 134 -14.70 -1.88 -2.04
C ALA A 134 -15.17 -3.24 -1.54
N VAL A 135 -14.40 -4.30 -1.79
CA VAL A 135 -14.64 -5.67 -1.29
C VAL A 135 -13.34 -6.32 -0.80
N THR A 136 -13.45 -7.42 -0.06
CA THR A 136 -12.28 -8.21 0.34
C THR A 136 -11.99 -9.32 -0.66
N ALA A 137 -10.73 -9.73 -0.78
CA ALA A 137 -10.35 -10.89 -1.58
C ALA A 137 -11.13 -12.15 -1.18
N GLU A 138 -11.40 -12.33 0.13
CA GLU A 138 -12.20 -13.44 0.63
C GLU A 138 -13.62 -13.47 0.07
N MET A 139 -14.31 -12.33 0.01
CA MET A 139 -15.63 -12.24 -0.62
C MET A 139 -15.57 -12.63 -2.10
N VAL A 140 -14.58 -12.09 -2.83
CA VAL A 140 -14.41 -12.35 -4.26
C VAL A 140 -14.09 -13.83 -4.54
N LYS A 141 -13.29 -14.46 -3.68
CA LYS A 141 -13.03 -15.91 -3.72
C LYS A 141 -14.29 -16.73 -3.43
N GLY A 142 -15.11 -16.29 -2.49
CA GLY A 142 -16.37 -16.98 -2.11
C GLY A 142 -17.44 -16.95 -3.20
N TRP A 143 -17.48 -15.92 -4.05
CA TRP A 143 -18.51 -15.82 -5.08
C TRP A 143 -18.40 -16.89 -6.16
N SER A 144 -19.54 -17.47 -6.55
CA SER A 144 -19.69 -18.15 -7.83
C SER A 144 -19.55 -17.17 -8.99
N ARG A 145 -19.50 -17.70 -10.22
CA ARG A 145 -19.44 -16.88 -11.44
C ARG A 145 -20.61 -15.90 -11.51
N ASP A 146 -21.82 -16.38 -11.25
CA ASP A 146 -23.03 -15.60 -11.47
C ASP A 146 -23.23 -14.58 -10.33
N GLU A 147 -22.92 -14.95 -9.08
CA GLU A 147 -22.92 -14.01 -7.95
C GLU A 147 -21.91 -12.87 -8.14
N GLY A 148 -20.69 -13.16 -8.60
CA GLY A 148 -19.70 -12.12 -8.82
C GLY A 148 -20.08 -11.21 -9.99
N ARG A 149 -20.68 -11.73 -11.06
CA ARG A 149 -21.19 -10.89 -12.15
C ARG A 149 -22.32 -9.98 -11.68
N GLU A 150 -23.24 -10.52 -10.89
CA GLU A 150 -24.36 -9.77 -10.33
C GLU A 150 -23.88 -8.70 -9.34
N ALA A 151 -22.98 -9.05 -8.41
CA ALA A 151 -22.43 -8.13 -7.41
C ALA A 151 -21.66 -6.95 -8.02
N LEU A 152 -21.04 -7.15 -9.19
CA LEU A 152 -20.19 -6.17 -9.84
C LEU A 152 -20.89 -5.39 -10.97
N LYS A 153 -22.13 -5.75 -11.34
CA LYS A 153 -22.75 -5.29 -12.60
C LYS A 153 -22.94 -3.78 -12.71
N ASP A 154 -23.19 -3.10 -11.60
CA ASP A 154 -23.51 -1.66 -11.57
C ASP A 154 -22.29 -0.77 -11.34
N TYR A 155 -21.12 -1.37 -11.05
CA TYR A 155 -19.90 -0.64 -10.71
C TYR A 155 -18.91 -0.56 -11.89
N GLU A 156 -18.26 0.59 -12.03
CA GLU A 156 -17.17 0.80 -12.99
C GLU A 156 -15.79 0.59 -12.36
N LEU A 157 -15.64 0.86 -11.05
CA LEU A 157 -14.37 0.75 -10.33
C LEU A 157 -14.49 -0.14 -9.09
N ILE A 158 -13.74 -1.24 -9.03
CA ILE A 158 -13.82 -2.15 -7.89
C ILE A 158 -12.45 -2.32 -7.26
N TYR A 159 -12.35 -1.98 -5.98
CA TYR A 159 -11.15 -2.21 -5.19
C TYR A 159 -11.31 -3.49 -4.38
N VAL A 160 -10.36 -4.41 -4.53
CA VAL A 160 -10.30 -5.69 -3.83
C VAL A 160 -9.12 -5.67 -2.86
N TYR A 161 -9.41 -5.73 -1.56
CA TYR A 161 -8.39 -5.72 -0.52
C TYR A 161 -7.94 -7.15 -0.18
N HIS A 162 -6.65 -7.42 -0.38
CA HIS A 162 -6.01 -8.71 -0.17
C HIS A 162 -4.97 -8.59 0.96
N ASN A 163 -5.03 -9.47 1.97
CA ASN A 163 -4.27 -9.32 3.22
C ASN A 163 -3.54 -10.59 3.68
N VAL A 164 -3.19 -11.49 2.74
CA VAL A 164 -2.58 -12.79 3.07
C VAL A 164 -1.26 -12.65 3.82
N ILE A 165 -0.40 -11.71 3.43
CA ILE A 165 0.93 -11.56 4.02
C ILE A 165 0.82 -11.08 5.46
N ASP A 166 0.08 -10.01 5.75
CA ASP A 166 -0.10 -9.56 7.14
C ASP A 166 -0.81 -10.60 8.01
N ALA A 167 -1.88 -11.23 7.49
CA ALA A 167 -2.64 -12.22 8.25
C ALA A 167 -1.80 -13.43 8.68
N ARG A 168 -0.79 -13.80 7.88
CA ARG A 168 0.13 -14.91 8.17
C ARG A 168 1.43 -14.45 8.82
N GLY A 169 1.88 -13.23 8.52
CA GLY A 169 3.09 -12.62 9.04
C GLY A 169 2.99 -12.25 10.52
N ASP A 170 1.82 -11.80 10.99
CA ASP A 170 1.58 -11.57 12.43
C ASP A 170 1.67 -12.87 13.26
N SER A 171 1.36 -14.01 12.65
CA SER A 171 1.51 -15.34 13.26
C SER A 171 2.88 -15.99 13.00
N ALA A 172 3.71 -15.43 12.12
CA ALA A 172 4.97 -16.02 11.73
C ALA A 172 5.99 -15.88 12.85
N SER A 173 6.48 -17.02 13.34
CA SER A 173 7.54 -17.12 14.34
C SER A 173 8.92 -17.30 13.69
N THR A 174 8.95 -17.68 12.40
CA THR A 174 10.16 -18.01 11.66
C THR A 174 10.23 -17.35 10.28
N GLU A 175 11.44 -17.28 9.74
CA GLU A 175 11.74 -16.78 8.40
C GLU A 175 11.05 -17.62 7.30
N SER A 176 11.04 -18.95 7.45
CA SER A 176 10.40 -19.87 6.52
C SER A 176 8.90 -19.56 6.36
N GLU A 177 8.22 -19.22 7.46
CA GLU A 177 6.80 -18.84 7.44
C GLU A 177 6.53 -17.54 6.68
N THR A 178 7.48 -16.60 6.69
CA THR A 178 7.37 -15.37 5.89
C THR A 178 7.51 -15.66 4.39
N PHE A 179 8.43 -16.54 4.00
CA PHE A 179 8.56 -16.96 2.60
C PHE A 179 7.33 -17.72 2.12
N MET A 180 6.82 -18.63 2.94
CA MET A 180 5.57 -19.32 2.64
C MET A 180 4.42 -18.31 2.47
N ALA A 181 4.27 -17.33 3.37
CA ALA A 181 3.23 -16.32 3.26
C ALA A 181 3.28 -15.54 1.93
N VAL A 182 4.48 -15.23 1.43
CA VAL A 182 4.67 -14.58 0.12
C VAL A 182 4.31 -15.52 -1.02
N GLU A 183 4.75 -16.77 -0.99
CA GLU A 183 4.39 -17.78 -1.99
C GLU A 183 2.87 -17.96 -2.09
N TYR A 184 2.22 -18.13 -0.95
CA TYR A 184 0.76 -18.23 -0.88
C TYR A 184 0.05 -16.98 -1.39
N ALA A 185 0.59 -15.78 -1.12
CA ALA A 185 0.04 -14.54 -1.66
C ALA A 185 0.16 -14.51 -3.19
N ILE A 186 1.27 -14.97 -3.77
CA ILE A 186 1.45 -15.06 -5.23
C ILE A 186 0.46 -16.06 -5.85
N GLU A 187 0.30 -17.24 -5.24
CA GLU A 187 -0.69 -18.24 -5.68
C GLU A 187 -2.11 -17.67 -5.65
N GLU A 188 -2.52 -17.09 -4.51
CA GLU A 188 -3.86 -16.54 -4.33
C GLU A 188 -4.13 -15.38 -5.30
N LEU A 189 -3.16 -14.48 -5.50
CA LEU A 189 -3.28 -13.39 -6.48
C LEU A 189 -3.36 -13.93 -7.91
N THR A 190 -2.66 -15.01 -8.25
CA THR A 190 -2.74 -15.66 -9.56
C THR A 190 -4.15 -16.22 -9.82
N GLU A 191 -4.72 -16.91 -8.84
CA GLU A 191 -6.07 -17.48 -8.92
C GLU A 191 -7.15 -16.38 -8.96
N LEU A 192 -7.00 -15.37 -8.11
CA LEU A 192 -7.91 -14.23 -8.04
C LEU A 192 -7.91 -13.44 -9.35
N SER A 193 -6.73 -13.23 -9.95
CA SER A 193 -6.58 -12.59 -11.26
C SER A 193 -7.32 -13.36 -12.34
N ARG A 194 -7.12 -14.69 -12.40
CA ARG A 194 -7.82 -15.55 -13.35
C ARG A 194 -9.33 -15.48 -13.16
N LYS A 195 -9.82 -15.55 -11.91
CA LYS A 195 -11.24 -15.51 -11.59
C LYS A 195 -11.86 -14.18 -12.02
N ILE A 196 -11.23 -13.06 -11.70
CA ILE A 196 -11.69 -11.72 -12.09
C ILE A 196 -11.76 -11.59 -13.61
N LEU A 197 -10.68 -11.93 -14.31
CA LEU A 197 -10.60 -11.75 -15.76
C LEU A 197 -11.54 -12.69 -16.51
N MET A 198 -11.56 -13.98 -16.14
CA MET A 198 -12.26 -15.01 -16.92
C MET A 198 -13.70 -15.27 -16.46
N HIS A 199 -13.98 -15.22 -15.15
CA HIS A 199 -15.31 -15.56 -14.64
C HIS A 199 -16.21 -14.31 -14.56
N PHE A 200 -15.66 -13.16 -14.17
CA PHE A 200 -16.44 -11.92 -14.02
C PHE A 200 -16.42 -11.01 -15.25
N ASN A 201 -15.81 -11.47 -16.36
CA ASN A 201 -15.72 -10.77 -17.64
C ASN A 201 -15.09 -9.37 -17.51
N ILE A 202 -14.04 -9.27 -16.71
CA ILE A 202 -13.29 -8.03 -16.51
C ILE A 202 -12.14 -8.00 -17.52
N SER A 203 -12.04 -6.94 -18.30
CA SER A 203 -10.96 -6.79 -19.30
C SER A 203 -9.70 -6.13 -18.75
N THR A 204 -9.78 -5.54 -17.54
CA THR A 204 -8.71 -4.67 -17.02
C THR A 204 -8.58 -4.86 -15.51
N LEU A 205 -7.43 -5.38 -15.12
CA LEU A 205 -7.06 -5.65 -13.74
C LEU A 205 -5.74 -4.94 -13.44
N LEU A 206 -5.71 -4.18 -12.36
CA LEU A 206 -4.50 -3.60 -11.77
C LEU A 206 -4.22 -4.31 -10.45
N ILE A 207 -2.95 -4.58 -10.16
CA ILE A 207 -2.52 -5.15 -8.88
C ILE A 207 -1.45 -4.22 -8.32
N THR A 208 -1.61 -3.80 -7.08
CA THR A 208 -0.69 -2.90 -6.40
C THR A 208 -0.58 -3.26 -4.92
N ALA A 209 0.29 -2.55 -4.20
CA ALA A 209 0.48 -2.70 -2.78
C ALA A 209 0.34 -1.34 -2.09
N ASP A 210 -0.19 -1.35 -0.88
CA ASP A 210 -0.20 -0.18 0.01
C ASP A 210 1.17 0.07 0.64
N HIS A 211 1.91 -0.99 0.95
CA HIS A 211 3.30 -0.95 1.33
C HIS A 211 4.02 -2.26 0.99
N GLY A 212 5.34 -2.18 0.82
CA GLY A 212 6.21 -3.35 0.90
C GLY A 212 6.70 -3.64 2.33
N PHE A 213 7.59 -4.63 2.43
CA PHE A 213 8.45 -4.81 3.60
C PHE A 213 9.87 -5.14 3.13
N LEU A 214 10.83 -4.96 4.03
CA LEU A 214 12.22 -5.23 3.72
C LEU A 214 12.61 -6.56 4.30
N PHE A 215 13.26 -7.37 3.47
CA PHE A 215 13.91 -8.57 3.92
C PHE A 215 15.30 -8.25 4.46
N GLN A 216 15.60 -8.76 5.64
CA GLN A 216 16.98 -8.84 6.13
C GLN A 216 17.25 -10.28 6.56
N GLN A 217 18.31 -10.86 5.99
CA GLN A 217 18.73 -12.24 6.18
C GLN A 217 19.33 -12.50 7.59
N SER A 218 19.70 -11.45 8.33
CA SER A 218 20.29 -11.56 9.66
C SER A 218 19.27 -11.18 10.75
N LYS A 219 19.18 -11.98 11.82
CA LYS A 219 18.53 -11.56 13.07
C LYS A 219 19.16 -10.23 13.51
N LEU A 220 18.34 -9.21 13.75
CA LEU A 220 18.78 -8.01 14.45
C LEU A 220 19.32 -8.45 15.80
N GLU A 221 20.61 -8.24 16.06
CA GLU A 221 21.17 -8.42 17.41
C GLU A 221 20.39 -7.52 18.38
N SER A 222 20.33 -7.85 19.67
CA SER A 222 19.59 -7.05 20.66
C SER A 222 20.03 -5.59 20.71
N ALA A 223 21.23 -5.27 20.23
CA ALA A 223 21.77 -3.93 20.07
C ALA A 223 21.23 -3.16 18.84
N ASP A 224 20.68 -3.84 17.83
CA ASP A 224 20.07 -3.22 16.61
C ASP A 224 18.59 -2.84 16.83
N ARG A 225 18.09 -2.93 18.07
CA ARG A 225 16.78 -2.43 18.45
C ARG A 225 16.91 -0.99 18.90
N SER A 226 16.96 -0.05 17.96
CA SER A 226 16.60 1.33 18.26
C SER A 226 15.10 1.38 18.56
N SER A 227 14.71 1.04 19.78
CA SER A 227 13.45 1.51 20.31
C SER A 227 13.61 3.01 20.46
N LEU A 228 12.79 3.78 19.75
CA LEU A 228 12.48 5.17 20.12
C LEU A 228 12.08 5.12 21.59
N THR A 229 13.03 5.37 22.48
CA THR A 229 12.96 4.93 23.89
C THR A 229 11.96 5.78 24.66
N GLU A 230 11.67 6.99 24.14
CA GLU A 230 10.66 7.88 24.66
C GLU A 230 9.60 8.20 23.59
N LYS A 231 8.35 7.83 23.88
CA LYS A 231 7.20 8.20 23.06
C LYS A 231 6.93 9.69 23.24
N PRO A 232 6.94 10.51 22.16
CA PRO A 232 6.55 11.91 22.25
C PRO A 232 5.10 12.05 22.71
N THR A 233 4.82 13.04 23.56
CA THR A 233 3.48 13.31 24.08
C THR A 233 2.47 13.69 22.98
N ASN A 234 2.97 14.25 21.89
CA ASN A 234 2.25 14.66 20.68
C ASN A 234 2.19 13.58 19.59
N ALA A 235 2.56 12.33 19.91
CA ALA A 235 2.45 11.22 18.98
C ALA A 235 1.00 10.73 18.84
N LEU A 236 0.47 10.78 17.61
CA LEU A 236 -0.80 10.15 17.21
C LEU A 236 -0.68 8.62 17.23
N LYS A 237 0.43 8.08 16.72
CA LYS A 237 0.72 6.64 16.68
C LYS A 237 2.21 6.39 16.85
N SER A 238 2.53 5.41 17.70
CA SER A 238 3.90 4.94 17.91
C SER A 238 3.96 3.44 17.61
N LYS A 239 4.85 3.07 16.68
CA LYS A 239 5.16 1.69 16.30
C LYS A 239 6.67 1.53 16.23
N LYS A 240 7.15 0.28 16.21
CA LYS A 240 8.59 -0.01 16.17
C LYS A 240 9.34 0.65 15.00
N ARG A 241 8.67 0.79 13.85
CA ARG A 241 9.28 1.28 12.59
C ARG A 241 9.00 2.76 12.31
N TYR A 242 8.06 3.38 13.03
CA TYR A 242 7.70 4.77 12.81
C TYR A 242 6.96 5.36 14.00
N VAL A 243 7.03 6.67 14.15
CA VAL A 243 6.11 7.47 14.96
C VAL A 243 5.45 8.49 14.03
N ILE A 244 4.18 8.78 14.24
CA ILE A 244 3.43 9.83 13.55
C ILE A 244 2.86 10.75 14.63
N GLY A 245 2.94 12.06 14.42
CA GLY A 245 2.48 13.06 15.38
C GLY A 245 2.53 14.49 14.82
N HIS A 246 2.09 15.46 15.61
CA HIS A 246 2.14 16.87 15.21
C HIS A 246 3.19 17.61 16.02
N GLY A 247 4.14 18.28 15.36
CA GLY A 247 5.21 19.03 16.03
C GLY A 247 6.23 18.13 16.71
N LEU A 248 6.52 16.96 16.12
CA LEU A 248 7.49 16.02 16.70
C LEU A 248 8.86 16.71 16.81
N PRO A 249 9.61 16.56 17.92
CA PRO A 249 10.91 17.20 18.05
C PRO A 249 11.95 16.60 17.08
N GLU A 250 13.08 17.27 16.92
CA GLU A 250 14.24 16.64 16.26
C GLU A 250 14.79 15.50 17.13
N SER A 251 15.29 14.44 16.49
CA SER A 251 15.90 13.30 17.18
C SER A 251 17.22 12.91 16.53
N LYS A 252 18.20 12.54 17.35
CA LYS A 252 19.45 11.95 16.84
C LYS A 252 19.26 10.51 16.38
N GLU A 253 18.26 9.82 16.92
CA GLU A 253 17.99 8.40 16.70
C GLU A 253 17.00 8.13 15.55
N ALA A 254 16.35 9.18 15.02
CA ALA A 254 15.39 9.05 13.93
C ALA A 254 15.52 10.17 12.90
N TRP A 255 15.21 9.83 11.64
CA TRP A 255 14.91 10.83 10.63
C TRP A 255 13.53 11.40 10.88
N LYS A 256 13.43 12.73 10.91
CA LYS A 256 12.15 13.43 10.91
C LYS A 256 11.77 13.82 9.48
N GLY A 257 10.50 13.69 9.15
CA GLY A 257 9.93 14.22 7.91
C GLY A 257 8.47 14.59 8.10
N SER A 258 7.83 15.06 7.03
CA SER A 258 6.42 15.45 7.02
C SER A 258 5.66 14.67 5.95
N THR A 259 4.50 14.13 6.32
CA THR A 259 3.59 13.45 5.39
C THR A 259 3.08 14.37 4.29
N GLN A 260 3.11 15.70 4.48
CA GLN A 260 2.80 16.64 3.42
C GLN A 260 3.80 16.53 2.27
N ALA A 261 5.09 16.37 2.59
CA ALA A 261 6.16 16.24 1.61
C ALA A 261 6.20 14.84 0.97
N THR A 262 5.85 13.79 1.74
CA THR A 262 6.06 12.39 1.34
C THR A 262 4.82 11.63 0.90
N ALA A 263 3.63 12.13 1.25
CA ALA A 263 2.35 11.50 0.95
C ALA A 263 1.31 12.51 0.40
N GLY A 264 1.64 13.79 0.31
CA GLY A 264 0.73 14.83 -0.20
C GLY A 264 -0.44 15.15 0.74
N THR A 265 -0.28 14.92 2.05
CA THR A 265 -1.31 15.29 3.03
C THR A 265 -1.47 16.81 3.13
N LEU A 266 -2.68 17.25 3.48
CA LEU A 266 -2.99 18.67 3.63
C LEU A 266 -2.24 19.29 4.82
N SER A 267 -2.27 18.60 5.96
CA SER A 267 -1.59 19.02 7.18
C SER A 267 -0.15 18.50 7.20
N ALA A 268 0.77 19.32 7.73
CA ALA A 268 2.15 18.92 7.99
C ALA A 268 2.21 17.99 9.23
N THR A 269 1.65 16.80 9.10
CA THR A 269 1.78 15.75 10.11
C THR A 269 3.19 15.17 10.02
N ASP A 270 3.95 15.31 11.11
CA ASP A 270 5.32 14.85 11.21
C ASP A 270 5.38 13.33 11.38
N PHE A 271 6.50 12.75 10.98
CA PHE A 271 6.85 11.38 11.32
C PHE A 271 8.31 11.26 11.75
N TRP A 272 8.59 10.21 12.52
CA TRP A 272 9.93 9.71 12.78
C TRP A 272 10.12 8.33 12.16
N ILE A 273 11.30 8.09 11.60
CA ILE A 273 11.76 6.76 11.18
C ILE A 273 13.11 6.50 11.85
N PRO A 274 13.27 5.42 12.62
CA PRO A 274 14.54 5.13 13.31
C PRO A 274 15.73 5.00 12.33
N LYS A 275 16.87 5.63 12.65
CA LYS A 275 18.08 5.62 11.81
C LYS A 275 18.81 4.27 11.81
N GLU A 276 18.78 3.56 12.94
CA GLU A 276 19.51 2.30 13.10
C GLU A 276 18.71 1.06 12.69
N GLY A 277 17.44 1.24 12.31
CA GLY A 277 16.73 0.27 11.48
C GLY A 277 17.21 0.43 10.04
N ARG A 278 18.23 -0.34 9.63
CA ARG A 278 18.95 -0.25 8.32
C ARG A 278 18.12 -0.26 7.03
N THR A 279 16.81 -0.14 7.06
CA THR A 279 16.03 -0.11 5.85
C THR A 279 14.66 0.54 6.12
N VAL A 280 14.42 1.71 5.52
CA VAL A 280 13.09 2.32 5.45
C VAL A 280 12.30 1.57 4.38
N SER A 281 11.11 1.10 4.73
CA SER A 281 10.23 0.36 3.80
C SER A 281 9.69 1.33 2.78
N ILE A 282 10.37 1.45 1.65
CA ILE A 282 9.87 2.14 0.47
C ILE A 282 10.08 1.17 -0.68
N LEU A 283 9.12 0.27 -0.80
CA LEU A 283 8.67 -0.26 -2.07
C LEU A 283 7.20 0.11 -2.16
#